data_AF-A0A0E0MT39-F1
#
_entry.id   AF-A0A0E0MT39-F1
#
_cell.length_a   1.000
_cell.length_b   1.000
_cell.length_c   1.000
_cell.angle_alpha   90.00
_cell.angle_beta   90.00
_cell.angle_gamma   90.00
#
_symmetry.space_group_name_H-M   'P 1'
#
loop_
_entity.id
_entity.type
_entity.pdbx_description
1 polymer ?
#
loop_
_entity_poly.entity_id
_entity_poly.type
_entity_poly.pdbx_seq_one_letter_code
_entity_poly.pdbx_strand_id
1 'polypeptide(L)'
;MASSKPSYYLSLLFSIACLLSLLPLSAANPSPSPPPPCEKSDKEMRFLFSRWMAQYGKAYSWPIEHEKRYQIWKDNSNFIGSFRSETEISSGVGAFAPQTVTDSFVGMNRFGDLTPGEFAEQFTGFNATGGLLHAAPPPCPIPPDSWLPCCVDWRSSGAVTGVKFQRSCASCWAFAAAAAIEGLNKIRTGELVSLSEQGTCGLATSPFYPTA
;
A
#
# COMPACT_ATOMS: atom_id res chain seq x y z
N MET A 1 -58.05 16.07 -73.47
CA MET A 1 -57.12 16.63 -72.47
C MET A 1 -57.99 17.02 -71.28
N ALA A 2 -57.98 16.41 -70.10
CA ALA A 2 -56.90 15.86 -69.29
C ALA A 2 -57.18 14.43 -68.80
N SER A 3 -56.10 13.66 -68.60
CA SER A 3 -56.09 12.26 -68.21
C SER A 3 -56.18 12.12 -66.68
N SER A 4 -57.08 11.26 -66.22
CA SER A 4 -57.35 10.96 -64.81
C SER A 4 -56.22 10.13 -64.17
N LYS A 5 -55.57 10.65 -63.13
CA LYS A 5 -54.66 9.85 -62.28
C LYS A 5 -54.65 10.32 -60.80
N PRO A 6 -55.63 9.91 -59.95
CA PRO A 6 -55.45 10.05 -58.50
C PRO A 6 -55.53 8.74 -57.69
N SER A 7 -55.84 7.58 -58.30
CA SER A 7 -56.24 6.38 -57.52
C SER A 7 -55.10 5.46 -57.07
N TYR A 8 -53.90 5.57 -57.66
CA TYR A 8 -52.77 4.64 -57.37
C TYR A 8 -51.93 5.06 -56.15
N TYR A 9 -51.88 6.36 -55.84
CA TYR A 9 -51.08 6.87 -54.72
C TYR A 9 -51.73 6.60 -53.37
N LEU A 10 -53.05 6.70 -53.28
CA LEU A 10 -53.81 6.40 -52.05
C LEU A 10 -53.77 4.91 -51.68
N SER A 11 -53.81 4.02 -52.68
CA SER A 11 -53.70 2.57 -52.46
C SER A 11 -52.27 2.15 -52.09
N LEU A 12 -51.24 2.78 -52.66
CA LEU A 12 -49.84 2.53 -52.31
C LEU A 12 -49.51 3.01 -50.89
N LEU A 13 -50.02 4.18 -50.48
CA LEU A 13 -49.81 4.72 -49.13
C LEU A 13 -50.50 3.90 -48.04
N PHE A 14 -51.70 3.36 -48.31
CA PHE A 14 -52.39 2.48 -47.36
C PHE A 14 -51.67 1.13 -47.19
N SER A 15 -51.11 0.56 -48.26
CA SER A 15 -50.31 -0.68 -48.18
C SER A 15 -49.01 -0.51 -47.41
N ILE A 16 -48.30 0.62 -47.57
CA ILE A 16 -47.06 0.89 -46.83
C ILE A 16 -47.33 1.11 -45.33
N ALA A 17 -48.42 1.80 -44.98
CA ALA A 17 -48.81 2.00 -43.59
C ALA A 17 -49.21 0.68 -42.89
N CYS A 18 -49.81 -0.26 -43.62
CA CYS A 18 -50.21 -1.58 -43.09
C CYS A 18 -49.02 -2.54 -42.93
N LEU A 19 -47.97 -2.40 -43.74
CA LEU A 19 -46.73 -3.18 -43.60
C LEU A 19 -45.83 -2.69 -42.46
N LEU A 20 -45.91 -1.41 -42.09
CA LEU A 20 -45.16 -0.84 -40.97
C LEU A 20 -45.77 -1.16 -39.58
N SER A 21 -47.05 -1.54 -39.51
CA SER A 21 -47.74 -1.87 -38.25
C SER A 21 -47.64 -3.35 -37.83
N LEU A 22 -47.01 -4.21 -38.65
CA LEU A 22 -46.88 -5.65 -38.41
C LEU A 22 -45.45 -6.11 -38.08
N LEU A 23 -44.50 -5.19 -37.86
CA LEU A 23 -43.22 -5.56 -37.26
C LEU A 23 -43.43 -5.75 -35.75
N PRO A 24 -43.32 -6.97 -35.20
CA PRO A 24 -43.27 -7.12 -33.76
C PRO A 24 -42.04 -6.34 -33.27
N LEU A 25 -42.26 -5.34 -32.41
CA LEU A 25 -41.20 -4.82 -31.57
C LEU A 25 -40.72 -6.00 -30.72
N SER A 26 -39.66 -6.67 -31.18
CA SER A 26 -38.88 -7.53 -30.32
C SER A 26 -38.27 -6.59 -29.27
N ALA A 27 -38.98 -6.43 -28.15
CA ALA A 27 -38.38 -5.90 -26.94
C ALA A 27 -37.22 -6.85 -26.64
N ALA A 28 -36.01 -6.44 -26.99
CA ALA A 28 -34.81 -7.07 -26.48
C ALA A 28 -34.96 -7.00 -24.96
N ASN A 29 -35.27 -8.13 -24.31
CA ASN A 29 -35.19 -8.21 -22.87
C ASN A 29 -33.78 -7.70 -22.50
N PRO A 30 -33.66 -6.68 -21.64
CA PRO A 30 -32.34 -6.25 -21.21
C PRO A 30 -31.62 -7.48 -20.67
N SER A 31 -30.41 -7.73 -21.17
CA SER A 31 -29.60 -8.83 -20.63
C SER A 31 -29.53 -8.64 -19.12
N PRO A 32 -29.65 -9.71 -18.31
CA PRO A 32 -29.50 -9.59 -16.87
C PRO A 32 -28.20 -8.82 -16.60
N SER A 33 -28.32 -7.73 -15.83
CA SER A 33 -27.17 -6.95 -15.41
C SER A 33 -26.11 -7.91 -14.85
N PRO A 34 -24.83 -7.76 -15.22
CA PRO A 34 -23.78 -8.57 -14.63
C PRO A 34 -23.94 -8.52 -13.10
N PRO A 35 -23.74 -9.65 -12.39
CA PRO A 35 -23.80 -9.63 -10.94
C PRO A 35 -22.90 -8.51 -10.43
N PRO A 36 -23.33 -7.74 -9.41
CA PRO A 36 -22.47 -6.72 -8.84
C PRO A 36 -21.10 -7.36 -8.53
N PRO A 37 -19.98 -6.65 -8.75
CA PRO A 37 -18.69 -7.10 -8.26
C PRO A 37 -18.87 -7.60 -6.83
N CYS A 38 -18.19 -8.69 -6.42
CA CYS A 38 -18.32 -9.28 -5.08
C CYS A 38 -17.88 -8.28 -3.99
N GLU A 39 -18.69 -7.26 -3.77
CA GLU A 39 -18.49 -6.17 -2.84
C GLU A 39 -19.14 -6.61 -1.54
N LYS A 40 -18.31 -6.75 -0.51
CA LYS A 40 -18.77 -7.17 0.81
C LYS A 40 -19.74 -6.13 1.35
N SER A 41 -20.85 -6.58 1.93
CA SER A 41 -21.81 -5.67 2.55
C SER A 41 -21.17 -4.89 3.70
N ASP A 42 -21.69 -3.70 4.02
CA ASP A 42 -21.16 -2.91 5.15
C ASP A 42 -21.24 -3.68 6.49
N LYS A 43 -22.30 -4.48 6.67
CA LYS A 43 -22.45 -5.38 7.82
C LYS A 43 -21.32 -6.40 7.92
N GLU A 44 -20.94 -6.99 6.79
CA GLU A 44 -19.82 -7.94 6.71
C GLU A 44 -18.48 -7.24 6.97
N MET A 45 -18.27 -6.05 6.40
CA MET A 45 -17.06 -5.26 6.63
C MET A 45 -16.90 -4.88 8.10
N ARG A 46 -17.98 -4.49 8.79
CA ARG A 46 -17.95 -4.20 10.23
C ARG A 46 -17.65 -5.44 11.08
N PHE A 47 -18.13 -6.61 10.67
CA PHE A 47 -17.79 -7.87 11.32
C PHE A 47 -16.28 -8.19 11.16
N LEU A 48 -15.73 -8.02 9.96
CA LEU A 48 -14.30 -8.19 9.70
C LEU A 48 -13.45 -7.17 10.47
N PHE A 49 -13.88 -5.92 10.54
CA PHE A 49 -13.23 -4.88 11.35
C PHE A 49 -13.19 -5.27 12.83
N SER A 50 -14.29 -5.81 13.37
CA SER A 50 -14.36 -6.28 14.76
C SER A 50 -13.37 -7.42 15.04
N ARG A 51 -13.21 -8.35 14.09
CA ARG A 51 -12.21 -9.43 14.19
C ARG A 51 -10.79 -8.88 14.13
N TRP A 52 -10.53 -7.95 13.22
CA TRP A 52 -9.23 -7.29 13.10
C TRP A 52 -8.88 -6.51 14.38
N MET A 53 -9.85 -5.80 14.97
CA MET A 53 -9.66 -5.10 16.25
C MET A 53 -9.27 -6.08 17.36
N ALA A 54 -9.98 -7.21 17.47
CA ALA A 54 -9.66 -8.24 18.45
C ALA A 54 -8.26 -8.84 18.24
N GLN A 55 -7.87 -9.10 16.99
CA GLN A 55 -6.55 -9.63 16.64
C GLN A 55 -5.41 -8.70 17.07
N TYR A 56 -5.59 -7.39 16.92
CA TYR A 56 -4.55 -6.39 17.20
C TYR A 56 -4.75 -5.63 18.52
N GLY A 57 -5.71 -6.05 19.36
CA GLY A 57 -6.00 -5.41 20.65
C GLY A 57 -6.43 -3.95 20.53
N LYS A 58 -7.19 -3.62 19.48
CA LYS A 58 -7.69 -2.25 19.23
C LYS A 58 -8.99 -2.01 20.00
N ALA A 59 -9.09 -0.84 20.61
CA ALA A 59 -10.30 -0.36 21.26
C ALA A 59 -10.38 1.16 21.11
N TYR A 60 -11.58 1.68 20.87
CA TYR A 60 -11.82 3.12 20.70
C TYR A 60 -12.93 3.54 21.66
N SER A 61 -12.63 4.52 22.52
CA SER A 61 -13.55 4.95 23.59
C SER A 61 -14.77 5.71 23.08
N TRP A 62 -14.63 6.41 21.94
CA TRP A 62 -15.66 7.31 21.42
C TRP A 62 -16.27 6.76 20.14
N PRO A 63 -17.62 6.78 19.99
CA PRO A 63 -18.28 6.30 18.78
C PRO A 63 -17.79 7.00 17.50
N ILE A 64 -17.49 8.30 17.59
CA ILE A 64 -16.97 9.08 16.46
C ILE A 64 -15.60 8.57 16.01
N GLU A 65 -14.70 8.30 16.96
CA GLU A 65 -13.37 7.75 16.66
C GLU A 65 -13.47 6.32 16.12
N HIS A 66 -14.34 5.49 16.71
CA HIS A 66 -14.60 4.14 16.21
C HIS A 66 -15.06 4.16 14.75
N GLU A 67 -16.00 5.04 14.40
CA GLU A 67 -16.48 5.17 13.03
C GLU A 67 -15.40 5.70 12.08
N LYS A 68 -14.64 6.73 12.49
CA LYS A 68 -13.49 7.23 11.72
C LYS A 68 -12.50 6.11 11.40
N ARG A 69 -12.13 5.31 12.41
CA ARG A 69 -11.18 4.21 12.28
C ARG A 69 -11.72 3.07 11.42
N TYR A 70 -13.01 2.79 11.50
CA TYR A 70 -13.68 1.85 10.59
C TYR A 70 -13.60 2.31 9.13
N GLN A 71 -13.87 3.59 8.84
CA GLN A 71 -13.79 4.11 7.47
C GLN A 71 -12.36 4.01 6.91
N ILE A 72 -11.35 4.43 7.69
CA ILE A 72 -9.94 4.30 7.28
C ILE A 72 -9.57 2.83 7.04
N TRP A 73 -9.99 1.92 7.93
CA TRP A 73 -9.73 0.49 7.78
C TRP A 73 -10.41 -0.12 6.56
N LYS A 74 -11.62 0.34 6.24
CA LYS A 74 -12.37 -0.07 5.04
C LYS A 74 -11.64 0.39 3.78
N ASP A 75 -11.19 1.64 3.74
CA ASP A 75 -10.42 2.18 2.61
C ASP A 75 -9.11 1.42 2.40
N ASN A 76 -8.37 1.16 3.49
CA ASN A 76 -7.14 0.36 3.43
C ASN A 76 -7.40 -1.09 2.99
N SER A 77 -8.52 -1.69 3.41
CA SER A 77 -8.94 -3.04 2.96
C SER A 77 -9.20 -3.08 1.46
N ASN A 78 -9.85 -2.04 0.93
CA ASN A 78 -10.12 -1.90 -0.50
C ASN A 78 -8.81 -1.71 -1.28
N PHE A 79 -7.90 -0.87 -0.80
CA PHE A 79 -6.56 -0.69 -1.37
C PHE A 79 -5.78 -2.00 -1.44
N ILE A 80 -5.80 -2.80 -0.37
CA ILE A 80 -5.14 -4.11 -0.36
C ILE A 80 -5.75 -5.06 -1.42
N GLY A 81 -7.07 -4.98 -1.61
CA GLY A 81 -7.79 -5.73 -2.64
C GLY A 81 -7.35 -5.35 -4.05
N SER A 82 -7.18 -4.05 -4.33
CA SER A 82 -6.76 -3.56 -5.65
C SER A 82 -5.26 -3.70 -5.91
N PHE A 83 -4.40 -3.65 -4.89
CA PHE A 83 -2.94 -3.73 -5.08
C PHE A 83 -2.50 -5.06 -5.73
N ARG A 84 -3.19 -6.17 -5.44
CA ARG A 84 -2.86 -7.48 -6.04
C ARG A 84 -3.04 -7.53 -7.57
N SER A 85 -3.74 -6.58 -8.17
CA SER A 85 -3.87 -6.52 -9.63
C SER A 85 -2.78 -5.72 -10.35
N GLU A 86 -1.82 -5.13 -9.62
CA GLU A 86 -0.83 -4.19 -10.15
C GLU A 86 0.63 -4.64 -9.93
N THR A 87 0.97 -5.91 -10.22
CA THR A 87 2.38 -6.33 -10.22
C THR A 87 3.12 -5.67 -11.40
N GLU A 88 3.91 -4.64 -11.14
CA GLU A 88 4.78 -4.00 -12.14
C GLU A 88 6.14 -4.72 -12.28
N ILE A 89 6.54 -5.01 -13.51
CA ILE A 89 7.90 -5.42 -13.85
C ILE A 89 8.72 -4.16 -14.13
N SER A 90 9.56 -3.73 -13.18
CA SER A 90 10.51 -2.65 -13.43
C SER A 90 11.76 -3.19 -14.13
N SER A 91 11.91 -2.93 -15.42
CA SER A 91 13.18 -3.15 -16.12
C SER A 91 14.20 -2.11 -15.65
N GLY A 92 15.15 -2.53 -14.80
CA GLY A 92 16.30 -1.72 -14.42
C GLY A 92 17.15 -1.35 -15.65
N VAL A 93 17.63 -0.11 -15.67
CA VAL A 93 18.35 0.52 -16.79
C VAL A 93 19.63 -0.25 -17.14
N GLY A 94 19.62 -0.97 -18.27
CA GLY A 94 20.81 -1.56 -18.90
C GLY A 94 20.67 -3.04 -19.27
N ALA A 95 21.20 -3.44 -20.43
CA ALA A 95 21.10 -4.78 -21.02
C ALA A 95 21.72 -5.94 -20.19
N PHE A 96 22.23 -5.65 -19.00
CA PHE A 96 22.86 -6.61 -18.08
C PHE A 96 22.42 -6.45 -16.62
N ALA A 97 21.46 -5.56 -16.32
CA ALA A 97 20.90 -5.48 -14.98
C ALA A 97 19.99 -6.70 -14.74
N PRO A 98 20.09 -7.41 -13.59
CA PRO A 98 19.10 -8.42 -13.25
C PRO A 98 17.72 -7.75 -13.27
N GLN A 99 16.79 -8.31 -14.03
CA GLN A 99 15.40 -7.88 -13.99
C GLN A 99 14.88 -8.18 -12.58
N THR A 100 14.71 -7.13 -11.77
CA THR A 100 14.11 -7.29 -10.45
C THR A 100 12.60 -7.43 -10.65
N VAL A 101 12.12 -8.67 -10.74
CA VAL A 101 10.70 -8.94 -10.57
C VAL A 101 10.42 -8.86 -9.07
N THR A 102 9.98 -7.70 -8.60
CA THR A 102 9.48 -7.54 -7.24
C THR A 102 8.03 -8.02 -7.18
N ASP A 103 7.82 -9.29 -6.84
CA ASP A 103 6.52 -9.77 -6.35
C ASP A 103 6.29 -9.20 -4.95
N SER A 104 5.84 -7.94 -4.90
CA SER A 104 5.44 -7.31 -3.65
C SER A 104 3.94 -7.57 -3.40
N PHE A 105 3.59 -7.85 -2.16
CA PHE A 105 2.20 -7.98 -1.73
C PHE A 105 1.98 -7.10 -0.51
N VAL A 106 0.81 -6.46 -0.48
CA VAL A 106 0.33 -5.76 0.72
C VAL A 106 -0.71 -6.63 1.44
N GLY A 107 -0.83 -6.41 2.74
CA GLY A 107 -1.73 -7.17 3.59
C GLY A 107 -2.18 -6.36 4.78
N MET A 108 -3.38 -6.66 5.27
CA MET A 108 -3.97 -5.97 6.41
C MET A 108 -3.14 -6.27 7.66
N ASN A 109 -2.67 -5.22 8.35
CA ASN A 109 -1.81 -5.33 9.52
C ASN A 109 -2.29 -4.40 10.66
N ARG A 110 -1.51 -4.27 11.75
CA ARG A 110 -1.87 -3.48 12.94
C ARG A 110 -2.06 -1.97 12.70
N PHE A 111 -1.63 -1.47 11.55
CA PHE A 111 -1.73 -0.08 11.12
C PHE A 111 -2.91 0.14 10.16
N GLY A 112 -3.77 -0.87 9.97
CA GLY A 112 -4.90 -0.81 9.05
C GLY A 112 -5.90 0.31 9.33
N ASP A 113 -5.96 0.84 10.54
CA ASP A 113 -6.83 1.95 10.96
C ASP A 113 -6.18 3.34 10.85
N LEU A 114 -4.99 3.44 10.26
CA LEU A 114 -4.26 4.70 10.10
C LEU A 114 -4.22 5.13 8.64
N THR A 115 -4.31 6.43 8.42
CA THR A 115 -3.95 7.01 7.12
C THR A 115 -2.42 7.02 6.93
N PRO A 116 -1.90 7.14 5.70
CA PRO A 116 -0.46 7.28 5.47
C PRO A 116 0.16 8.45 6.25
N GLY A 117 -0.56 9.56 6.39
CA GLY A 117 -0.13 10.72 7.18
C GLY A 117 -0.06 10.42 8.67
N GLU A 118 -1.12 9.84 9.25
CA GLU A 118 -1.13 9.43 10.66
C GLU A 118 -0.03 8.40 10.97
N PHE A 119 0.22 7.47 10.04
CA PHE A 119 1.32 6.51 10.18
C PHE A 119 2.69 7.20 10.17
N ALA A 120 2.93 8.09 9.22
CA ALA A 120 4.19 8.83 9.12
C ALA A 120 4.44 9.66 10.38
N GLU A 121 3.45 10.42 10.85
CA GLU A 121 3.55 11.27 12.03
C GLU A 121 3.84 10.47 13.31
N GLN A 122 3.24 9.29 13.48
CA GLN A 122 3.36 8.51 14.71
C GLN A 122 4.55 7.53 14.70
N PHE A 123 4.86 6.94 13.56
CA PHE A 123 5.78 5.81 13.44
C PHE A 123 7.04 6.10 12.63
N THR A 124 7.23 7.33 12.14
CA THR A 124 8.50 7.77 11.54
C THR A 124 9.04 8.98 12.28
N GLY A 125 10.34 9.26 12.16
CA GLY A 125 10.96 10.42 12.83
C GLY A 125 12.35 10.78 12.31
N PHE A 126 12.69 10.31 11.11
CA PHE A 126 13.94 10.73 10.47
C PHE A 126 13.77 12.16 9.94
N ASN A 127 14.58 13.08 10.46
CA ASN A 127 14.64 14.45 9.97
C ASN A 127 15.93 14.67 9.18
N ALA A 128 15.82 14.73 7.85
CA ALA A 128 16.95 14.90 6.94
C ALA A 128 17.58 16.30 6.97
N THR A 129 16.92 17.30 7.56
CA THR A 129 17.38 18.70 7.53
C THR A 129 18.72 18.90 8.24
N GLY A 130 19.06 18.07 9.24
CA GLY A 130 20.35 18.10 9.92
C GLY A 130 21.52 17.52 9.11
N GLY A 131 21.24 16.72 8.08
CA GLY A 131 22.27 16.08 7.23
C GLY A 131 22.97 17.02 6.25
N LEU A 132 22.47 18.25 6.09
CA LEU A 132 23.08 19.26 5.23
C LEU A 132 24.28 19.97 5.87
N LEU A 133 24.53 19.75 7.17
CA LEU A 133 25.56 20.47 7.92
C LEU A 133 26.96 19.84 7.87
N HIS A 134 27.08 18.60 7.38
CA HIS A 134 28.37 17.92 7.29
C HIS A 134 28.56 17.29 5.91
N ALA A 135 29.69 17.62 5.26
CA ALA A 135 30.11 16.95 4.05
C ALA A 135 30.20 15.44 4.32
N ALA A 136 29.60 14.64 3.45
CA ALA A 136 29.68 13.19 3.56
C ALA A 136 31.17 12.77 3.63
N PRO A 137 31.55 11.87 4.55
CA PRO A 137 32.90 11.33 4.57
C PRO A 137 33.21 10.69 3.20
N PRO A 138 34.48 10.74 2.75
CA PRO A 138 34.86 10.11 1.50
C PRO A 138 34.47 8.63 1.52
N PRO A 139 33.95 8.08 0.42
CA PRO A 139 33.57 6.68 0.36
C PRO A 139 34.77 5.79 0.69
N CYS A 140 34.56 4.75 1.50
CA CYS A 140 35.59 3.74 1.73
C CYS A 140 35.86 3.01 0.40
N PRO A 141 37.10 3.08 -0.14
CA PRO A 141 37.41 2.41 -1.40
C PRO A 141 37.31 0.90 -1.23
N ILE A 142 36.53 0.26 -2.10
CA ILE A 142 36.54 -1.20 -2.23
C ILE A 142 37.77 -1.55 -3.10
N PRO A 143 38.67 -2.45 -2.65
CA PRO A 143 39.82 -2.87 -3.46
C PRO A 143 39.38 -3.45 -4.81
N PRO A 144 40.07 -3.17 -5.93
CA PRO A 144 39.67 -3.64 -7.26
C PRO A 144 39.54 -5.16 -7.38
N ASP A 145 40.36 -5.90 -6.63
CA ASP A 145 40.41 -7.36 -6.65
C ASP A 145 39.57 -7.99 -5.52
N SER A 146 38.73 -7.21 -4.82
CA SER A 146 37.90 -7.77 -3.76
C SER A 146 36.83 -8.67 -4.35
N TRP A 147 36.83 -9.94 -3.96
CA TRP A 147 35.72 -10.84 -4.24
C TRP A 147 34.49 -10.39 -3.45
N LEU A 148 33.40 -10.09 -4.15
CA LEU A 148 32.12 -9.75 -3.56
C LEU A 148 31.15 -10.92 -3.81
N PRO A 149 30.48 -11.44 -2.76
CA PRO A 149 29.47 -12.46 -2.94
C PRO A 149 28.28 -11.92 -3.74
N CYS A 150 27.61 -12.79 -4.50
CA CYS A 150 26.42 -12.42 -5.26
C CYS A 150 25.22 -12.03 -4.38
N CYS A 151 25.20 -12.49 -3.13
CA CYS A 151 24.19 -12.14 -2.14
C CYS A 151 24.76 -12.21 -0.72
N VAL A 152 24.26 -11.35 0.17
CA VAL A 152 24.60 -11.35 1.59
C VAL A 152 23.32 -11.27 2.41
N ASP A 153 23.14 -12.20 3.34
CA ASP A 153 22.12 -12.14 4.38
C ASP A 153 22.77 -12.23 5.76
N TRP A 154 22.91 -11.09 6.43
CA TRP A 154 23.51 -11.00 7.76
C TRP A 154 22.72 -11.75 8.84
N ARG A 155 21.44 -12.07 8.62
CA ARG A 155 20.64 -12.88 9.53
C ARG A 155 21.16 -14.32 9.57
N SER A 156 21.50 -14.87 8.40
CA SER A 156 22.10 -16.21 8.26
C SER A 156 23.45 -16.31 8.96
N SER A 157 24.17 -15.19 9.07
CA SER A 157 25.43 -15.08 9.82
C SER A 157 25.24 -14.82 11.31
N GLY A 158 23.99 -14.72 11.80
CA GLY A 158 23.68 -14.42 13.19
C GLY A 158 24.08 -13.00 13.63
N ALA A 159 24.19 -12.05 12.69
CA ALA A 159 24.59 -10.66 12.92
C ALA A 159 23.41 -9.69 12.96
N VAL A 160 22.20 -10.20 13.17
CA VAL A 160 20.98 -9.40 13.26
C VAL A 160 20.18 -9.88 14.47
N THR A 161 19.78 -8.96 15.33
CA THR A 161 18.92 -9.24 16.49
C THR A 161 17.46 -9.48 16.07
N GLY A 162 16.61 -9.89 17.02
CA GLY A 162 15.17 -10.03 16.77
C GLY A 162 14.52 -8.69 16.39
N VAL A 163 13.45 -8.73 15.58
CA VAL A 163 12.70 -7.53 15.20
C VAL A 163 12.12 -6.84 16.44
N LYS A 164 12.38 -5.54 16.58
CA LYS A 164 11.93 -4.72 17.72
C LYS A 164 10.76 -3.81 17.34
N PHE A 165 10.10 -3.24 18.34
CA PHE A 165 8.95 -2.35 18.13
C PHE A 165 9.17 -0.98 18.78
N GLN A 166 9.35 0.05 17.93
CA GLN A 166 9.61 1.43 18.35
C GLN A 166 8.43 2.15 19.01
N ARG A 167 7.21 1.57 18.92
CA ARG A 167 5.96 2.24 19.34
C ARG A 167 5.77 3.56 18.58
N SER A 168 4.93 4.45 19.09
CA SER A 168 4.61 5.75 18.50
C SER A 168 5.61 6.85 18.88
N CYS A 169 6.90 6.51 18.97
CA CYS A 169 7.93 7.37 19.57
C CYS A 169 8.82 8.06 18.53
N ALA A 170 8.51 7.96 17.23
CA ALA A 170 9.31 8.55 16.15
C ALA A 170 10.82 8.21 16.23
N SER A 171 11.19 7.10 16.86
CA SER A 171 12.58 6.77 17.23
C SER A 171 13.26 5.84 16.24
N CYS A 172 12.72 5.71 15.02
CA CYS A 172 13.22 4.81 13.97
C CYS A 172 14.73 4.97 13.70
N TRP A 173 15.25 6.19 13.81
CA TRP A 173 16.69 6.49 13.65
C TRP A 173 17.56 5.81 14.73
N ALA A 174 17.07 5.73 15.97
CA ALA A 174 17.78 5.11 17.08
C ALA A 174 17.84 3.59 16.92
N PHE A 175 16.74 2.98 16.45
CA PHE A 175 16.70 1.55 16.10
C PHE A 175 17.65 1.22 14.95
N ALA A 176 17.70 2.06 13.91
CA ALA A 176 18.62 1.87 12.79
C ALA A 176 20.09 1.95 13.24
N ALA A 177 20.43 2.93 14.08
CA ALA A 177 21.78 3.08 14.63
C ALA A 177 22.15 1.89 15.53
N ALA A 178 21.27 1.48 16.43
CA ALA A 178 21.48 0.32 17.30
C ALA A 178 21.73 -0.94 16.47
N ALA A 179 20.86 -1.27 15.52
CA ALA A 179 21.00 -2.47 14.68
C ALA A 179 22.33 -2.52 13.91
N ALA A 180 22.80 -1.38 13.40
CA ALA A 180 24.09 -1.29 12.72
C ALA A 180 25.27 -1.59 13.67
N ILE A 181 25.24 -1.06 14.89
CA ILE A 181 26.27 -1.29 15.90
C ILE A 181 26.23 -2.74 16.40
N GLU A 182 25.04 -3.29 16.64
CA GLU A 182 24.84 -4.69 17.04
C GLU A 182 25.46 -5.65 16.01
N GLY A 183 25.19 -5.44 14.72
CA GLY A 183 25.74 -6.25 13.64
C GLY A 183 27.26 -6.10 13.51
N LEU A 184 27.78 -4.88 13.59
CA LEU A 184 29.23 -4.63 13.56
C LEU A 184 29.95 -5.30 14.74
N ASN A 185 29.35 -5.25 15.93
CA ASN A 185 29.88 -5.94 17.10
C ASN A 185 29.96 -7.45 16.86
N LYS A 186 28.88 -8.07 16.37
CA LYS A 186 28.88 -9.49 16.03
C LYS A 186 29.98 -9.86 15.04
N ILE A 187 30.18 -9.05 14.00
CA ILE A 187 31.21 -9.30 12.98
C ILE A 187 32.61 -9.21 13.60
N ARG A 188 32.84 -8.25 14.49
CA ARG A 188 34.16 -7.98 15.06
C ARG A 188 34.55 -8.90 16.21
N THR A 189 33.60 -9.20 17.10
CA THR A 189 33.86 -9.92 18.35
C THR A 189 33.29 -11.34 18.36
N GLY A 190 32.40 -11.66 17.44
CA GLY A 190 31.63 -12.90 17.47
C GLY A 190 30.42 -12.87 18.40
N GLU A 191 30.18 -11.77 19.13
CA GLU A 191 29.11 -11.65 20.10
C GLU A 191 27.96 -10.77 19.59
N LEU A 192 26.74 -11.32 19.59
CA LEU A 192 25.54 -10.55 19.26
C LEU A 192 24.93 -10.04 20.57
N VAL A 193 25.08 -8.75 20.82
CA VAL A 193 24.53 -8.07 22.00
C VAL A 193 23.37 -7.22 21.54
N SER A 194 22.22 -7.30 22.22
CA SER A 194 21.10 -6.40 21.94
C SER A 194 21.26 -5.11 22.72
N LEU A 195 21.31 -3.97 22.02
CA LEU A 195 21.46 -2.63 22.59
C LEU A 195 20.10 -2.01 22.94
N SER A 196 20.11 -1.06 23.88
CA SER A 196 18.93 -0.27 24.27
C SER A 196 18.82 0.97 23.39
N GLU A 197 17.74 1.03 22.62
CA GLU A 197 17.40 2.22 21.81
C GLU A 197 16.96 3.40 22.67
N GLN A 198 16.44 3.15 23.88
CA GLN A 198 16.12 4.25 24.80
C GLN A 198 17.39 5.01 25.22
N GLY A 199 18.49 4.30 25.44
CA GLY A 199 19.80 4.92 25.69
C GLY A 199 20.24 5.81 24.53
N THR A 200 20.11 5.33 23.30
CA THR A 200 20.44 6.11 22.09
C THR A 200 19.52 7.33 21.94
N CYS A 201 18.21 7.18 22.15
CA CYS A 201 17.23 8.26 22.04
C CYS A 201 17.44 9.34 23.11
N GLY A 202 17.69 8.95 24.37
CA GLY A 202 17.86 9.88 25.48
C GLY A 202 19.19 10.64 25.45
N LEU A 203 20.23 10.10 24.81
CA LEU A 203 21.53 10.76 24.69
C LEU A 203 21.63 11.69 23.47
N ALA A 204 20.76 11.53 22.47
CA ALA A 204 20.74 12.36 21.26
C ALA A 204 19.94 13.66 21.41
N THR A 205 19.29 13.89 22.55
CA THR A 205 18.66 15.19 22.82
C THR A 205 19.73 16.24 23.07
N SER A 206 20.07 16.97 22.02
CA SER A 206 20.76 18.27 22.10
C SER A 206 20.01 19.17 23.11
N PRO A 207 20.71 20.04 23.89
CA PRO A 207 20.10 20.92 24.89
C PRO A 207 19.14 21.99 24.33
N PHE A 208 18.75 21.91 23.05
CA PHE A 208 17.97 22.91 22.33
C PHE A 208 16.48 22.59 22.13
N TYR A 209 15.93 21.54 22.75
CA TYR A 209 14.48 21.37 22.78
C TYR A 209 13.96 21.45 24.23
N PRO A 210 13.15 22.47 24.57
CA PRO A 210 12.50 22.53 25.87
C PRO A 210 11.47 21.41 25.96
N THR A 211 11.53 20.67 27.07
CA THR A 211 10.50 19.73 27.50
C THR A 211 9.16 20.44 27.61
N ALA A 212 8.12 19.88 27.01
CA ALA A 212 6.73 20.22 27.34
C ALA A 212 6.36 19.71 28.74
#